data_AF-A0A9E5KP13-F1
#
_entry.id   AF-A0A9E5KP13-F1
#
_cell.length_a   1.000
_cell.length_b   1.000
_cell.length_c   1.000
_cell.angle_alpha   90.00
_cell.angle_beta   90.00
_cell.angle_gamma   90.00
#
_symmetry.space_group_name_H-M   'P 1'
#
loop_
_entity.id
_entity.type
_entity.pdbx_description
1 polymer ?
#
loop_
_entity_poly.entity_id
_entity_poly.type
_entity_poly.pdbx_seq_one_letter_code
_entity_poly.pdbx_strand_id
1 'polypeptide(L)'
;MTTSEKVAYLKGLAEGLGLGKTTKEEKLLLAMIDVLETIAEDIDKLEENALDLGEEIDAISDDLAAVEAIVYDEDEFDGDYDDECCCGGEHDHADGECCCGGEHDHADHECCGGSSHHGGECGCGGHKHSETVFYEVSCPACGKTITVDEDVLALGKIQCPNCGEMLEFDMDSIEYEDDAPVKE
;
A
#
# COMPACT_ATOMS: atom_id res chain seq x y z
N MET A 1 16.54 -26.39 -21.29
CA MET A 1 17.88 -25.80 -21.41
C MET A 1 17.99 -24.65 -20.44
N THR A 2 18.70 -24.85 -19.32
CA THR A 2 19.00 -23.81 -18.33
C THR A 2 19.92 -22.74 -18.93
N THR A 3 20.03 -21.60 -18.27
CA THR A 3 20.99 -20.54 -18.62
C THR A 3 22.42 -21.08 -18.64
N SER A 4 22.80 -21.88 -17.64
CA SER A 4 24.11 -22.53 -17.53
C SER A 4 24.39 -23.47 -18.72
N GLU A 5 23.41 -24.26 -19.17
CA GLU A 5 23.56 -25.13 -20.36
C GLU A 5 23.77 -24.32 -21.65
N LYS A 6 23.08 -23.18 -21.80
CA LYS A 6 23.22 -22.31 -22.97
C LYS A 6 24.59 -21.63 -23.00
N VAL A 7 25.09 -21.18 -21.85
CA VAL A 7 26.42 -20.55 -21.77
C VAL A 7 27.53 -21.56 -22.01
N ALA A 8 27.41 -22.78 -21.47
CA ALA A 8 28.34 -23.88 -21.75
C ALA A 8 28.40 -24.22 -23.25
N TYR A 9 27.24 -24.22 -23.93
CA TYR A 9 27.19 -24.38 -25.39
C TYR A 9 27.92 -23.25 -26.14
N LEU A 10 27.73 -21.99 -25.73
CA LEU A 10 28.42 -20.85 -26.34
C LEU A 10 29.94 -20.91 -26.14
N LYS A 11 30.40 -21.34 -24.96
CA LYS A 11 31.81 -21.54 -24.64
C LYS A 11 32.42 -22.63 -25.52
N GLY A 12 31.75 -23.78 -25.65
CA GLY A 12 32.18 -24.86 -26.55
C GLY A 12 32.19 -24.45 -28.03
N LEU A 13 31.22 -23.64 -28.46
CA LEU A 13 31.21 -23.09 -29.83
C LEU A 13 32.38 -22.14 -30.07
N ALA A 14 32.71 -21.28 -29.09
CA ALA A 14 33.84 -20.36 -29.18
C ALA A 14 35.18 -21.11 -29.29
N GLU A 15 35.35 -22.18 -28.51
CA GLU A 15 36.51 -23.08 -28.60
C GLU A 15 36.57 -23.81 -29.95
N GLY A 16 35.43 -24.33 -30.44
CA GLY A 16 35.34 -25.05 -31.71
C GLY A 16 35.58 -24.16 -32.95
N LEU A 17 35.27 -22.87 -32.86
CA LEU A 17 35.58 -21.86 -33.88
C LEU A 17 37.06 -21.44 -33.86
N GLY A 18 37.83 -21.86 -32.85
CA GLY A 18 39.22 -21.47 -32.68
C GLY A 18 39.38 -20.00 -32.25
N LEU A 19 38.37 -19.40 -31.59
CA LEU A 19 38.47 -18.06 -31.03
C LEU A 19 39.53 -18.06 -29.93
N GLY A 20 40.75 -17.65 -30.27
CA GLY A 20 41.89 -17.64 -29.36
C GLY A 20 42.04 -16.29 -28.66
N LYS A 21 42.89 -16.18 -27.64
CA LYS A 21 43.23 -14.86 -27.04
C LYS A 21 44.19 -14.03 -27.94
N THR A 22 44.03 -14.10 -29.26
CA THR A 22 45.00 -13.55 -30.22
C THR A 22 44.62 -12.15 -30.68
N THR A 23 43.40 -11.97 -31.14
CA THR A 23 42.85 -10.68 -31.56
C THR A 23 42.17 -9.96 -30.39
N LYS A 24 41.92 -8.65 -30.52
CA LYS A 24 41.23 -7.88 -29.48
C LYS A 24 39.75 -8.26 -29.40
N GLU A 25 39.17 -8.59 -30.55
CA GLU A 25 37.79 -9.03 -30.74
C GLU A 25 37.55 -10.38 -30.07
N GLU A 26 38.43 -11.37 -30.26
CA GLU A 26 38.30 -12.66 -29.59
C GLU A 26 38.47 -12.56 -28.07
N LYS A 27 39.40 -11.72 -27.59
CA LYS A 27 39.55 -11.46 -26.15
C LYS A 27 38.29 -10.85 -25.55
N LEU A 28 37.64 -9.94 -26.27
CA LEU A 28 36.38 -9.34 -25.86
C LEU A 28 35.26 -10.39 -25.82
N LEU A 29 35.12 -11.22 -26.86
CA LEU A 29 34.11 -12.28 -26.92
C LEU A 29 34.27 -13.31 -25.80
N LEU A 30 35.50 -13.75 -25.52
CA LEU A 30 35.77 -14.66 -24.40
C LEU A 30 35.41 -14.02 -23.06
N ALA A 31 35.79 -12.75 -22.84
CA ALA A 31 35.41 -12.04 -21.62
C ALA A 31 33.88 -11.89 -21.47
N MET A 32 33.15 -11.69 -22.57
CA MET A 32 31.68 -11.68 -22.54
C MET A 32 31.10 -13.04 -22.17
N ILE A 33 31.65 -14.14 -22.69
CA ILE A 33 31.23 -15.50 -22.34
C ILE A 33 31.50 -15.79 -20.86
N ASP A 34 32.66 -15.36 -20.34
CA ASP A 34 33.00 -15.52 -18.91
C ASP A 34 32.01 -14.74 -18.00
N VAL A 35 31.60 -13.53 -18.40
CA VAL A 35 30.57 -12.76 -17.69
C VAL A 35 29.21 -13.46 -17.74
N LEU A 36 28.83 -14.02 -18.90
CA LEU A 36 27.60 -14.79 -19.02
C LEU A 36 27.61 -16.06 -18.15
N GLU A 37 28.78 -16.68 -17.95
CA GLU A 37 28.94 -17.85 -17.07
C GLU A 37 28.69 -17.46 -15.61
N THR A 38 29.25 -16.33 -15.18
CA THR A 38 28.99 -15.78 -13.84
C THR A 38 27.52 -15.44 -13.64
N ILE A 39 26.88 -14.79 -14.64
CA ILE A 39 25.45 -14.47 -14.58
C ILE A 39 24.60 -15.74 -14.52
N ALA A 40 24.98 -16.79 -15.25
CA ALA A 40 24.26 -18.06 -15.20
C ALA A 40 24.33 -18.70 -13.80
N GLU A 41 25.51 -18.72 -13.17
CA GLU A 41 25.65 -19.20 -11.79
C GLU A 41 24.85 -18.36 -10.78
N ASP A 42 24.81 -17.04 -10.95
CA ASP A 42 24.06 -16.16 -10.04
C ASP A 42 22.54 -16.30 -10.23
N ILE A 43 22.07 -16.55 -11.45
CA ILE A 43 20.67 -16.89 -11.71
C ILE A 43 20.30 -18.20 -11.02
N ASP A 44 21.12 -19.24 -11.15
CA ASP A 44 20.86 -20.54 -10.53
C ASP A 44 20.75 -20.40 -8.99
N LYS A 45 21.64 -19.61 -8.35
CA LYS A 45 21.55 -19.30 -6.91
C LYS A 45 20.31 -18.49 -6.53
N LEU A 46 19.88 -17.56 -7.39
CA LEU A 46 18.66 -16.78 -7.15
C LEU A 46 17.41 -17.66 -7.25
N GLU A 47 17.40 -18.63 -8.17
CA GLU A 47 16.32 -19.61 -8.28
C GLU A 47 16.25 -20.50 -7.02
N GLU A 48 17.38 -20.96 -6.50
CA GLU A 48 17.44 -21.70 -5.22
C GLU A 48 16.88 -20.88 -4.05
N ASN A 49 17.35 -19.64 -3.87
CA ASN A 49 16.85 -18.77 -2.80
C ASN A 49 15.35 -18.46 -2.94
N ALA A 50 14.84 -18.34 -4.17
CA ALA A 50 13.42 -18.10 -4.41
C ALA A 50 12.55 -19.31 -4.04
N LEU A 51 13.07 -20.52 -4.21
CA LEU A 51 12.40 -21.74 -3.75
C LEU A 51 12.38 -21.80 -2.22
N ASP A 52 13.53 -21.55 -1.58
CA ASP A 52 13.65 -21.55 -0.11
C ASP A 52 12.69 -20.52 0.53
N LEU A 53 12.64 -19.30 -0.01
CA LEU A 53 11.70 -18.26 0.45
C LEU A 53 10.24 -18.67 0.24
N GLY A 54 9.94 -19.43 -0.82
CA GLY A 54 8.60 -19.97 -1.06
C GLY A 54 8.15 -20.88 0.08
N GLU A 55 9.02 -21.79 0.53
CA GLU A 55 8.74 -22.68 1.67
C GLU A 55 8.56 -21.90 2.98
N GLU A 56 9.36 -20.86 3.21
CA GLU A 56 9.21 -19.98 4.38
C GLU A 56 7.89 -19.21 4.37
N ILE A 57 7.46 -18.71 3.20
CA ILE A 57 6.18 -18.00 3.04
C ILE A 57 5.00 -18.93 3.33
N ASP A 58 5.05 -20.17 2.82
CA ASP A 58 4.01 -21.17 3.09
C ASP A 58 3.89 -21.45 4.59
N ALA A 59 5.01 -21.60 5.30
CA ALA A 59 5.03 -21.79 6.74
C ALA A 59 4.41 -20.58 7.50
N ILE A 60 4.76 -19.35 7.11
CA ILE A 60 4.18 -18.14 7.71
C ILE A 60 2.67 -18.05 7.43
N SER A 61 2.23 -18.44 6.24
CA SER A 61 0.81 -18.45 5.89
C SER A 61 0.02 -19.40 6.79
N ASP A 62 0.54 -20.59 7.05
CA ASP A 62 -0.09 -21.57 7.94
C ASP A 62 -0.15 -21.05 9.38
N ASP A 63 0.93 -20.45 9.87
CA ASP A 63 0.98 -19.84 11.20
C ASP A 63 -0.02 -18.68 11.34
N LEU A 64 -0.16 -17.84 10.32
CA LEU A 64 -1.12 -16.73 10.31
C LEU A 64 -2.56 -17.24 10.30
N ALA A 65 -2.86 -18.30 9.55
CA ALA A 65 -4.18 -18.93 9.55
C ALA A 65 -4.56 -19.46 10.94
N ALA A 66 -3.60 -20.00 11.69
CA ALA A 66 -3.83 -20.41 13.08
C ALA A 66 -4.11 -19.22 14.01
N VAL A 67 -3.42 -18.09 13.81
CA VAL A 67 -3.69 -16.85 14.55
C VAL A 67 -5.06 -16.28 14.19
N GLU A 68 -5.42 -16.27 12.91
CA GLU A 68 -6.74 -15.84 12.44
C GLU A 68 -7.84 -16.66 13.11
N ALA A 69 -7.70 -17.99 13.14
CA ALA A 69 -8.64 -18.86 13.84
C ALA A 69 -8.76 -18.50 15.33
N ILE A 70 -7.65 -18.24 16.04
CA ILE A 70 -7.71 -17.86 17.47
C ILE A 70 -8.36 -16.49 17.69
N VAL A 71 -8.12 -15.53 16.79
CA VAL A 71 -8.58 -14.14 16.94
C VAL A 71 -10.01 -13.96 16.46
N TYR A 72 -10.41 -14.68 15.41
CA TYR A 72 -11.70 -14.57 14.74
C TYR A 72 -12.61 -15.79 14.94
N ASP A 73 -12.23 -16.82 15.71
CA ASP A 73 -13.21 -17.82 16.18
C ASP A 73 -14.25 -17.11 17.07
N GLU A 74 -15.42 -16.86 16.47
CA GLU A 74 -16.59 -16.27 17.12
C GLU A 74 -17.18 -17.17 18.23
N ASP A 75 -16.69 -18.40 18.38
CA ASP A 75 -17.17 -19.39 19.35
C ASP A 75 -16.47 -19.32 20.74
N GLU A 76 -15.43 -18.48 20.91
CA GLU A 76 -14.78 -18.26 22.22
C GLU A 76 -14.89 -16.82 22.75
N PHE A 77 -15.69 -15.97 22.09
CA PHE A 77 -16.17 -14.72 22.68
C PHE A 77 -17.60 -14.88 23.19
N ASP A 78 -17.79 -15.70 24.23
CA ASP A 78 -18.94 -15.58 25.15
C ASP A 78 -18.75 -14.34 26.06
N GLY A 79 -18.29 -13.25 25.43
CA GLY A 79 -18.44 -11.93 25.96
C GLY A 79 -19.91 -11.62 25.81
N ASP A 80 -20.66 -11.96 26.87
CA ASP A 80 -21.89 -11.31 27.31
C ASP A 80 -21.60 -9.80 27.48
N TYR A 81 -21.19 -9.15 26.39
CA TYR A 81 -21.30 -7.73 26.20
C TYR A 81 -22.73 -7.59 25.77
N ASP A 82 -23.57 -7.47 26.81
CA ASP A 82 -24.73 -6.61 26.84
C ASP A 82 -24.83 -5.85 25.52
N ASP A 83 -25.62 -6.43 24.61
CA ASP A 83 -26.12 -5.73 23.45
C ASP A 83 -27.11 -4.71 24.02
N GLU A 84 -26.56 -3.72 24.74
CA GLU A 84 -27.08 -2.39 24.85
C GLU A 84 -27.02 -1.83 23.43
N CYS A 85 -27.93 -2.35 22.60
CA CYS A 85 -28.75 -1.52 21.76
C CYS A 85 -28.87 -0.18 22.47
N CYS A 86 -28.58 0.92 21.77
CA CYS A 86 -28.62 2.27 22.38
C CYS A 86 -30.00 2.59 23.04
N CYS A 87 -30.97 1.68 22.87
CA CYS A 87 -32.22 1.53 23.58
C CYS A 87 -32.23 0.20 24.37
N GLY A 88 -31.74 0.17 25.62
CA GLY A 88 -31.74 -1.04 26.46
C GLY A 88 -33.14 -1.60 26.76
N GLY A 89 -33.67 -2.48 25.90
CA GLY A 89 -34.94 -3.17 26.11
C GLY A 89 -35.38 -4.09 24.96
N GLU A 90 -36.14 -5.13 25.32
CA GLU A 90 -36.77 -6.08 24.40
C GLU A 90 -37.83 -5.37 23.52
N HIS A 91 -37.50 -5.04 22.28
CA HIS A 91 -38.44 -4.43 21.33
C HIS A 91 -38.60 -5.26 20.05
N ASP A 92 -39.78 -5.88 19.91
CA ASP A 92 -40.26 -6.49 18.67
C ASP A 92 -40.58 -5.39 17.64
N HIS A 93 -39.68 -5.16 16.68
CA HIS A 93 -39.92 -4.22 15.58
C HIS A 93 -40.80 -4.86 14.50
N ALA A 94 -42.10 -4.60 14.57
CA ALA A 94 -43.09 -5.12 13.63
C ALA A 94 -43.62 -4.06 12.65
N ASP A 95 -42.88 -2.99 12.35
CA ASP A 95 -43.39 -1.89 11.50
C ASP A 95 -42.34 -0.79 11.25
N GLY A 96 -41.24 -1.10 10.57
CA GLY A 96 -40.54 -0.16 9.67
C GLY A 96 -40.09 1.22 10.17
N GLU A 97 -40.14 1.52 11.47
CA GLU A 97 -39.71 2.79 12.04
C GLU A 97 -38.26 2.67 12.53
N CYS A 98 -37.40 3.52 11.96
CA CYS A 98 -35.99 3.63 12.32
C CYS A 98 -35.83 4.23 13.73
N CYS A 99 -34.88 3.72 14.51
CA CYS A 99 -34.62 4.09 15.93
C CYS A 99 -34.12 5.53 16.18
N CYS A 100 -34.26 6.45 15.23
CA CYS A 100 -33.90 7.86 15.39
C CYS A 100 -35.19 8.67 15.49
N GLY A 101 -35.80 8.70 16.69
CA GLY A 101 -37.14 9.23 16.95
C GLY A 101 -37.37 10.69 16.54
N GLY A 102 -37.66 10.92 15.26
CA GLY A 102 -38.11 12.20 14.74
C GLY A 102 -38.74 12.05 13.36
N GLU A 103 -39.78 12.84 13.08
CA GLU A 103 -40.37 13.01 11.75
C GLU A 103 -39.34 13.74 10.85
N HIS A 104 -38.38 13.00 10.32
CA HIS A 104 -37.44 13.53 9.35
C HIS A 104 -38.00 13.34 7.94
N ASP A 105 -38.54 14.42 7.37
CA ASP A 105 -38.86 14.51 5.95
C ASP A 105 -37.56 14.45 5.13
N HIS A 106 -37.30 13.30 4.51
CA HIS A 106 -36.19 13.11 3.57
C HIS A 106 -36.51 13.75 2.22
N ALA A 107 -36.55 15.08 2.16
CA ALA A 107 -36.77 15.78 0.90
C ALA A 107 -35.48 15.93 0.06
N ASP A 108 -34.30 16.19 0.67
CA ASP A 108 -33.22 16.80 -0.14
C ASP A 108 -31.78 16.27 0.05
N HIS A 109 -31.50 15.19 0.79
CA HIS A 109 -30.14 14.60 0.78
C HIS A 109 -30.14 13.07 0.93
N GLU A 110 -29.98 12.42 -0.23
CA GLU A 110 -29.34 11.14 -0.53
C GLU A 110 -28.98 10.23 0.66
N CYS A 111 -30.00 9.61 1.25
CA CYS A 111 -29.81 8.38 1.99
C CYS A 111 -29.90 7.22 0.99
N CYS A 112 -28.74 6.72 0.54
CA CYS A 112 -28.59 5.56 -0.35
C CYS A 112 -29.24 5.70 -1.74
N GLY A 113 -28.73 6.62 -2.56
CA GLY A 113 -29.09 6.76 -3.98
C GLY A 113 -28.33 5.84 -4.92
N GLY A 114 -28.71 4.56 -4.98
CA GLY A 114 -28.79 3.82 -6.25
C GLY A 114 -27.51 3.19 -6.84
N SER A 115 -27.13 2.02 -6.34
CA SER A 115 -26.97 0.83 -7.19
C SER A 115 -26.88 -0.43 -6.33
N SER A 116 -27.52 -1.48 -6.82
CA SER A 116 -27.64 -2.80 -6.21
C SER A 116 -26.29 -3.39 -5.78
N HIS A 117 -26.03 -3.48 -4.47
CA HIS A 117 -24.93 -4.28 -3.93
C HIS A 117 -25.31 -5.77 -3.90
N HIS A 118 -25.24 -6.41 -5.08
CA HIS A 118 -25.09 -7.86 -5.15
C HIS A 118 -23.61 -8.19 -5.26
N GLY A 119 -23.04 -8.68 -4.15
CA GLY A 119 -21.72 -9.32 -4.11
C GLY A 119 -20.68 -8.52 -3.33
N GLY A 120 -20.44 -8.93 -2.08
CA GLY A 120 -19.24 -8.64 -1.30
C GLY A 120 -19.17 -7.24 -0.69
N GLU A 121 -19.21 -7.19 0.64
CA GLU A 121 -18.76 -6.08 1.49
C GLU A 121 -19.57 -4.77 1.43
N CYS A 122 -20.60 -4.68 2.29
CA CYS A 122 -21.09 -3.40 2.81
C CYS A 122 -20.94 -3.45 4.34
N GLY A 123 -19.75 -3.10 4.80
CA GLY A 123 -19.46 -2.86 6.20
C GLY A 123 -19.87 -1.43 6.57
N CYS A 124 -21.08 -1.24 7.05
CA CYS A 124 -21.42 -0.06 7.84
C CYS A 124 -20.82 -0.19 9.25
N GLY A 125 -19.50 -0.32 9.31
CA GLY A 125 -18.67 -0.07 10.47
C GLY A 125 -18.24 1.40 10.46
N GLY A 126 -18.34 2.04 11.62
CA GLY A 126 -18.19 3.49 11.80
C GLY A 126 -17.09 4.14 10.95
N HIS A 127 -17.51 4.99 10.03
CA HIS A 127 -16.66 6.04 9.49
C HIS A 127 -16.27 7.00 10.62
N LYS A 128 -15.22 6.67 11.36
CA LYS A 128 -14.34 7.71 11.88
C LYS A 128 -13.56 8.25 10.69
N HIS A 129 -14.16 9.19 9.96
CA HIS A 129 -13.36 10.18 9.26
C HIS A 129 -12.59 10.94 10.33
N SER A 130 -11.42 10.43 10.71
CA SER A 130 -10.35 11.33 11.10
C SER A 130 -10.14 12.22 9.89
N GLU A 131 -10.59 13.47 9.96
CA GLU A 131 -10.37 14.46 8.91
C GLU A 131 -8.87 14.76 8.86
N THR A 132 -8.08 13.86 8.26
CA THR A 132 -6.69 14.16 7.91
C THR A 132 -6.72 15.27 6.89
N VAL A 133 -6.35 16.48 7.31
CA VAL A 133 -6.34 17.69 6.48
C VAL A 133 -5.08 17.65 5.61
N PHE A 134 -5.29 17.64 4.29
CA PHE A 134 -4.22 17.71 3.30
C PHE A 134 -4.12 19.13 2.73
N TYR A 135 -2.90 19.63 2.55
CA TYR A 135 -2.63 20.94 1.94
C TYR A 135 -1.98 20.78 0.57
N GLU A 136 -2.42 21.60 -0.40
CA GLU A 136 -1.80 21.66 -1.72
C GLU A 136 -0.74 22.76 -1.77
N VAL A 137 0.51 22.39 -2.05
CA VAL A 137 1.64 23.30 -2.15
C VAL A 137 2.22 23.24 -3.56
N SER A 138 2.51 24.39 -4.15
CA SER A 138 3.19 24.47 -5.45
C SER A 138 4.70 24.58 -5.26
N CYS A 139 5.46 23.65 -5.82
CA CYS A 139 6.92 23.69 -5.76
C CYS A 139 7.48 24.86 -6.61
N PRO A 140 8.27 25.79 -6.06
CA PRO A 140 8.84 26.92 -6.81
C PRO A 140 9.90 26.49 -7.84
N ALA A 141 10.56 25.34 -7.64
CA ALA A 141 11.61 24.86 -8.53
C ALA A 141 11.08 24.16 -9.79
N CYS A 142 9.97 23.42 -9.68
CA CYS A 142 9.42 22.63 -10.80
C CYS A 142 7.98 22.99 -11.21
N GLY A 143 7.30 23.86 -10.47
CA GLY A 143 5.95 24.33 -10.77
C GLY A 143 4.85 23.28 -10.62
N LYS A 144 5.14 22.09 -10.10
CA LYS A 144 4.13 21.06 -9.85
C LYS A 144 3.51 21.23 -8.47
N THR A 145 2.21 20.99 -8.39
CA THR A 145 1.45 20.90 -7.15
C THR A 145 1.70 19.56 -6.48
N ILE A 146 1.95 19.59 -5.18
CA ILE A 146 2.14 18.42 -4.32
C ILE A 146 1.17 18.50 -3.13
N THR A 147 0.68 17.36 -2.69
CA THR A 147 -0.18 17.23 -1.51
C THR A 147 0.68 16.89 -0.30
N VAL A 148 0.53 17.65 0.79
CA VAL A 148 1.34 17.52 2.00
C VAL A 148 0.43 17.47 3.23
N ASP A 149 0.72 16.55 4.14
CA ASP A 149 0.00 16.38 5.41
C ASP A 149 0.39 17.44 6.44
N GLU A 150 -0.48 17.73 7.40
CA GLU A 150 -0.21 18.67 8.50
C GLU A 150 1.05 18.29 9.30
N ASP A 151 1.25 17.00 9.59
CA ASP A 151 2.41 16.50 10.31
C ASP A 151 3.73 16.78 9.56
N VAL A 152 3.70 16.71 8.23
CA VAL A 152 4.87 16.95 7.38
C VAL A 152 5.16 18.45 7.26
N LEU A 153 4.13 19.29 7.27
CA LEU A 153 4.28 20.74 7.35
C LEU A 153 4.84 21.17 8.71
N ALA A 154 4.44 20.51 9.80
CA ALA A 154 4.94 20.79 11.15
C ALA A 154 6.44 20.51 11.31
N LEU A 155 7.03 19.62 10.49
CA LEU A 155 8.48 19.39 10.44
C LEU A 155 9.24 20.57 9.81
N GLY A 156 8.54 21.49 9.13
CA GLY A 156 9.09 22.71 8.55
C GLY A 156 9.93 22.50 7.28
N LYS A 157 10.22 21.26 6.86
CA LYS A 157 10.99 20.96 5.64
C LYS A 157 10.56 19.65 4.98
N ILE A 158 10.36 19.66 3.66
CA ILE A 158 10.15 18.44 2.84
C ILE A 158 10.89 18.53 1.50
N GLN A 159 11.38 17.39 1.01
CA GLN A 159 11.92 17.28 -0.35
C GLN A 159 10.80 17.14 -1.37
N CYS A 160 10.82 17.98 -2.40
CA CYS A 160 9.87 17.84 -3.49
C CYS A 160 10.06 16.46 -4.19
N PRO A 161 9.04 15.59 -4.25
CA PRO A 161 9.17 14.27 -4.87
C PRO A 161 9.43 14.34 -6.37
N ASN A 162 9.16 15.49 -7.00
CA ASN A 162 9.31 15.65 -8.43
C ASN A 162 10.69 16.19 -8.88
N CYS A 163 11.38 16.98 -8.05
CA CYS A 163 12.68 17.56 -8.43
C CYS A 163 13.78 17.43 -7.38
N GLY A 164 13.46 16.93 -6.18
CA GLY A 164 14.42 16.76 -5.10
C GLY A 164 14.84 18.05 -4.39
N GLU A 165 14.26 19.20 -4.74
CA GLU A 165 14.52 20.47 -4.08
C GLU A 165 13.95 20.46 -2.65
N MET A 166 14.72 20.98 -1.68
CA MET A 166 14.27 21.14 -0.30
C MET A 166 13.34 22.34 -0.19
N LEU A 167 12.08 22.09 0.17
CA LEU A 167 11.09 23.11 0.47
C LEU A 167 11.11 23.39 1.97
N GLU A 168 11.33 24.64 2.35
CA GLU A 168 11.27 25.10 3.74
C GLU A 168 9.95 25.87 3.95
N PHE A 169 9.24 25.57 5.04
CA PHE A 169 7.95 26.15 5.40
C PHE A 169 8.11 26.95 6.69
N ASP A 170 7.99 28.28 6.59
CA ASP A 170 8.07 29.17 7.74
C ASP A 170 6.66 29.41 8.32
N MET A 171 6.29 28.60 9.31
CA MET A 171 5.04 28.75 10.08
C MET A 171 4.95 30.08 10.85
N ASP A 172 6.05 30.80 11.01
CA ASP A 172 6.13 32.08 11.73
C ASP A 172 5.45 33.25 11.00
N SER A 173 4.97 33.05 9.78
CA SER A 173 4.35 34.10 8.95
C SER A 173 2.81 34.10 8.96
N ILE A 174 2.18 33.19 9.72
CA ILE A 174 0.73 33.09 9.84
C ILE A 174 0.30 33.82 11.11
N GLU A 175 0.06 35.13 11.02
CA GLU A 175 -0.65 35.86 12.07
C GLU A 175 -2.11 35.38 12.06
N TYR A 176 -2.54 34.69 13.12
CA TYR A 176 -3.95 34.39 13.35
C TYR A 176 -4.67 35.71 13.64
N GLU A 177 -5.29 36.32 12.63
CA GLU A 177 -6.22 37.43 12.83
C GLU A 177 -7.50 36.89 13.51
N ASP A 178 -7.47 36.90 14.83
CA ASP A 178 -8.62 36.71 15.71
C ASP A 178 -9.51 37.96 15.63
N ASP A 179 -10.40 38.03 14.63
CA ASP A 179 -11.42 39.07 14.56
C ASP A 179 -12.68 38.59 13.82
N ALA A 180 -13.56 37.88 14.55
CA ALA A 180 -14.98 37.82 14.19
C ALA A 180 -15.72 38.96 14.92
N PRO A 181 -16.42 39.87 14.22
CA PRO A 181 -17.16 40.94 14.90
C PRO A 181 -18.35 40.36 15.68
N VAL A 182 -18.33 40.55 17.00
CA VAL A 182 -19.49 40.36 17.88
C VAL A 182 -20.57 41.38 17.44
N LYS A 183 -21.69 40.88 16.92
CA LYS A 183 -22.90 41.67 16.72
C LYS A 183 -23.77 41.51 17.97
N GLU A 184 -23.89 42.59 18.74
CA GLU A 184 -24.97 42.80 19.72
C GLU A 184 -26.34 42.96 19.03
#